data_AF-A0A838UYJ6-F1
#
_entry.id   AF-A0A838UYJ6-F1
#
_cell.length_a   1.000
_cell.length_b   1.000
_cell.length_c   1.000
_cell.angle_alpha   90.00
_cell.angle_beta   90.00
_cell.angle_gamma   90.00
#
_symmetry.space_group_name_H-M   'P 1'
#
loop_
_entity.id
_entity.type
_entity.pdbx_description
1 polymer ?
#
loop_
_entity_poly.entity_id
_entity_poly.type
_entity_poly.pdbx_seq_one_letter_code
_entity_poly.pdbx_strand_id
1 'polypeptide(L)'
;MRNKLLAIIFSSVLVITVIVGKAAPLPATPTPDPYGCNATPQTLVDGAPAIKPQNNNAIAFSEQDVRNYYQSLQQQTNEHTDETIDSVQFMTSAQACLALNAVHIGNKPSAIVCLVHLHGIYPPSGGGGKFTEADVFDAHTGNMLVFRPNY
;
A
#
# COMPACT_ATOMS: atom_id res chain seq x y z
N MET A 1 42.73 -57.11 -52.33
CA MET A 1 42.36 -56.29 -53.50
C MET A 1 40.84 -56.20 -53.63
N ARG A 2 40.24 -55.04 -53.31
CA ARG A 2 39.12 -54.40 -54.04
C ARG A 2 38.50 -53.29 -53.18
N ASN A 3 38.72 -52.06 -53.65
CA ASN A 3 38.12 -50.81 -53.19
C ASN A 3 36.63 -50.74 -53.52
N LYS A 4 35.79 -50.20 -52.62
CA LYS A 4 34.51 -49.49 -52.88
C LYS A 4 34.24 -48.58 -51.67
N LEU A 5 34.63 -47.30 -51.64
CA LEU A 5 33.99 -46.11 -52.22
C LEU A 5 32.47 -46.02 -51.98
N LEU A 6 32.03 -45.20 -51.02
CA LEU A 6 30.69 -44.59 -50.91
C LEU A 6 30.78 -43.45 -49.86
N ALA A 7 31.02 -42.22 -50.31
CA ALA A 7 30.03 -41.19 -50.62
C ALA A 7 29.52 -40.47 -49.36
N ILE A 8 30.28 -39.45 -48.92
CA ILE A 8 29.88 -38.51 -47.87
C ILE A 8 29.04 -37.41 -48.54
N ILE A 9 27.73 -37.44 -48.34
CA ILE A 9 26.83 -36.36 -48.75
C ILE A 9 26.90 -35.28 -47.67
N PHE A 10 27.70 -34.24 -47.91
CA PHE A 10 27.67 -33.02 -47.10
C PHE A 10 26.39 -32.25 -47.43
N SER A 11 25.35 -32.46 -46.62
CA SER A 11 24.13 -31.64 -46.64
C SER A 11 24.45 -30.30 -45.98
N SER A 12 24.70 -29.29 -46.80
CA SER A 12 24.92 -27.91 -46.39
C SER A 12 23.59 -27.28 -45.95
N VAL A 13 23.26 -27.47 -44.66
CA VAL A 13 22.16 -26.76 -44.00
C VAL A 13 22.60 -25.31 -43.80
N LEU A 14 22.12 -24.44 -44.69
CA LEU A 14 22.25 -22.98 -44.59
C LEU A 14 21.38 -22.49 -43.41
N VAL A 15 21.99 -22.32 -42.24
CA VAL A 15 21.33 -21.72 -41.07
C VAL A 15 21.25 -20.21 -41.30
N ILE A 16 20.08 -19.72 -41.71
CA ILE A 16 19.78 -18.28 -41.77
C ILE A 16 19.49 -17.83 -40.34
N THR A 17 20.49 -17.28 -39.66
CA THR A 17 20.32 -16.61 -38.38
C THR A 17 19.63 -15.26 -38.61
N VAL A 18 18.31 -15.22 -38.45
CA VAL A 18 17.57 -13.97 -38.41
C VAL A 18 17.92 -13.27 -37.10
N ILE A 19 18.84 -12.30 -37.17
CA ILE A 19 19.13 -11.38 -36.07
C ILE A 19 17.93 -10.43 -35.98
N VAL A 20 16.88 -10.85 -35.25
CA VAL A 20 15.81 -9.93 -34.83
C VAL A 20 16.44 -9.01 -33.81
N GLY A 21 16.82 -7.81 -34.25
CA GLY A 21 17.25 -6.75 -33.34
C GLY A 21 16.14 -6.49 -32.33
N LYS A 22 16.37 -6.87 -31.07
CA LYS A 22 15.54 -6.44 -29.94
C LYS A 22 15.69 -4.93 -29.85
N ALA A 23 14.73 -4.21 -30.44
CA ALA A 23 14.53 -2.81 -30.11
C ALA A 23 14.32 -2.75 -28.59
N ALA A 24 15.23 -2.05 -27.89
CA ALA A 24 15.04 -1.77 -26.48
C ALA A 24 13.70 -1.05 -26.34
N PRO A 25 12.80 -1.48 -25.44
CA PRO A 25 11.57 -0.76 -25.20
C PRO A 25 11.93 0.67 -24.82
N LEU A 26 11.32 1.64 -25.52
CA LEU A 26 11.46 3.05 -25.22
C LEU A 26 11.11 3.27 -23.73
N PRO A 27 11.78 4.21 -23.05
CA PRO A 27 11.41 4.56 -21.68
C PRO A 27 9.93 4.91 -21.65
N ALA A 28 9.16 4.21 -20.82
CA ALA A 28 7.73 4.45 -20.69
C ALA A 28 7.52 5.92 -20.29
N THR A 29 6.69 6.63 -21.05
CA THR A 29 6.26 7.98 -20.70
C THR A 29 5.68 7.94 -19.29
N PRO A 30 6.11 8.80 -18.36
CA PRO A 30 5.55 8.81 -17.02
C PRO A 30 4.05 9.00 -17.11
N THR A 31 3.30 8.03 -16.59
CA THR A 31 1.85 8.09 -16.54
C THR A 31 1.46 9.28 -15.68
N PRO A 32 0.54 10.15 -16.14
CA PRO A 32 0.02 11.21 -15.28
C PRO A 32 -0.48 10.61 -13.97
N ASP A 33 -0.14 11.24 -12.84
CA ASP A 33 -0.70 10.92 -11.53
C ASP A 33 -1.84 11.91 -11.26
N PRO A 34 -3.08 11.59 -11.69
CA PRO A 34 -4.20 12.53 -11.64
C PRO A 34 -4.59 12.92 -10.21
N TYR A 35 -4.14 12.14 -9.23
CA TYR A 35 -4.49 12.29 -7.81
C TYR A 35 -3.35 12.85 -6.96
N GLY A 36 -2.14 12.95 -7.53
CA GLY A 36 -0.95 13.42 -6.81
C GLY A 36 -0.55 12.50 -5.65
N CYS A 37 -0.95 11.23 -5.66
CA CYS A 37 -0.59 10.29 -4.59
C CYS A 37 0.91 9.97 -4.53
N ASN A 38 1.63 10.21 -5.62
CA ASN A 38 3.09 10.13 -5.71
C ASN A 38 3.76 11.51 -5.61
N ALA A 39 2.99 12.58 -5.45
CA ALA A 39 3.56 13.90 -5.23
C ALA A 39 4.18 13.96 -3.82
N THR A 40 5.39 14.53 -3.72
CA THR A 40 5.96 14.84 -2.43
C THR A 40 5.17 15.99 -1.80
N PRO A 41 4.63 15.83 -0.58
CA PRO A 41 3.94 16.93 0.10
C PRO A 41 4.86 18.13 0.27
N GLN A 42 4.33 19.35 0.12
CA GLN A 42 5.09 20.56 0.45
C GLN A 42 5.40 20.65 1.95
N THR A 43 4.49 20.15 2.78
CA THR A 43 4.61 20.07 4.24
C THR A 43 4.23 18.68 4.70
N LEU A 44 5.11 18.05 5.47
CA LEU A 44 4.81 16.80 6.16
C LEU A 44 3.97 17.11 7.41
N VAL A 45 3.00 16.26 7.71
CA VAL A 45 2.24 16.30 8.96
C VAL A 45 2.78 15.24 9.90
N ASP A 46 3.03 15.65 11.15
CA ASP A 46 3.53 14.76 12.19
C ASP A 46 2.42 13.87 12.78
N GLY A 47 1.14 14.25 12.59
CA GLY A 47 -0.02 13.56 13.15
C GLY A 47 -0.19 13.77 14.66
N ALA A 48 -1.16 13.07 15.23
CA ALA A 48 -1.43 13.06 16.67
C ALA A 48 -0.95 11.76 17.33
N PRO A 49 -0.30 11.78 18.49
CA PRO A 49 0.10 10.56 19.20
C PRO A 49 -1.09 9.64 19.47
N ALA A 50 -0.99 8.38 19.04
CA ALA A 50 -2.08 7.40 19.19
C ALA A 50 -1.56 6.04 19.68
N ILE A 51 -0.69 5.40 18.90
CA ILE A 51 -0.11 4.09 19.24
C ILE A 51 1.32 4.32 19.74
N LYS A 52 1.64 3.75 20.90
CA LYS A 52 3.01 3.83 21.42
C LYS A 52 3.93 2.90 20.60
N PRO A 53 5.02 3.41 20.01
CA PRO A 53 5.99 2.57 19.30
C PRO A 53 6.68 1.62 20.27
N GLN A 54 6.84 0.37 19.86
CA GLN A 54 7.46 -0.72 20.64
C GLN A 54 8.95 -0.88 20.32
N ASN A 55 9.40 -0.36 19.18
CA ASN A 55 10.78 -0.49 18.70
C ASN A 55 11.12 0.64 17.70
N ASN A 56 12.37 0.70 17.27
CA ASN A 56 12.88 1.68 16.31
C ASN A 56 12.96 1.15 14.86
N ASN A 57 12.19 0.12 14.53
CA ASN A 57 12.18 -0.43 13.16
C ASN A 57 11.38 0.45 12.21
N ALA A 58 11.40 0.11 10.92
CA ALA A 58 10.58 0.77 9.89
C ALA A 58 9.07 0.68 10.19
N ILE A 59 8.64 -0.40 10.86
CA ILE A 59 7.30 -0.56 11.42
C ILE A 59 7.47 -0.72 12.94
N ALA A 60 7.05 0.30 13.68
CA ALA A 60 7.32 0.44 15.11
C ALA A 60 6.24 -0.21 16.00
N PHE A 61 5.09 -0.59 15.44
CA PHE A 61 3.99 -1.25 16.14
C PHE A 61 3.36 -2.36 15.29
N SER A 62 2.63 -3.26 15.94
CA SER A 62 1.97 -4.42 15.31
C SER A 62 0.48 -4.20 15.10
N GLU A 63 -0.18 -5.09 14.36
CA GLU A 63 -1.64 -5.10 14.26
C GLU A 63 -2.32 -5.28 15.62
N GLN A 64 -1.70 -6.02 16.55
CA GLN A 64 -2.23 -6.19 17.89
C GLN A 64 -2.21 -4.87 18.67
N ASP A 65 -1.19 -4.04 18.48
CA ASP A 65 -1.13 -2.71 19.11
C ASP A 65 -2.24 -1.79 18.60
N VAL A 66 -2.58 -1.88 17.31
CA VAL A 66 -3.74 -1.19 16.71
C VAL A 66 -5.04 -1.66 17.37
N ARG A 67 -5.26 -2.98 17.49
CA ARG A 67 -6.47 -3.52 18.14
C ARG A 67 -6.58 -3.08 19.60
N ASN A 68 -5.46 -3.10 20.33
CA ASN A 68 -5.41 -2.65 21.71
C ASN A 68 -5.74 -1.15 21.83
N TYR A 69 -5.29 -0.32 20.88
CA TYR A 69 -5.60 1.10 20.83
C TYR A 69 -7.11 1.33 20.73
N TYR A 70 -7.80 0.74 19.74
CA TYR A 70 -9.25 0.89 19.60
C TYR A 70 -10.03 0.32 20.79
N GLN A 71 -9.61 -0.82 21.33
CA GLN A 71 -10.22 -1.37 22.54
C GLN A 71 -10.11 -0.39 23.71
N SER A 72 -8.97 0.30 23.86
CA SER A 72 -8.79 1.31 24.91
C SER A 72 -9.66 2.54 24.70
N LEU A 73 -9.83 2.99 23.45
CA LEU A 73 -10.72 4.10 23.11
C LEU A 73 -12.17 3.81 23.47
N GLN A 74 -12.68 2.62 23.13
CA GLN A 74 -14.03 2.18 23.48
C GLN A 74 -14.25 2.16 25.00
N GLN A 75 -13.23 1.77 25.78
CA GLN A 75 -13.31 1.80 27.25
C GLN A 75 -13.31 3.24 27.81
N GLN A 76 -12.65 4.19 27.13
CA GLN A 76 -12.55 5.58 27.59
C GLN A 76 -13.79 6.41 27.29
N THR A 77 -14.42 6.21 26.14
CA THR A 77 -15.55 7.05 25.70
C THR A 77 -16.85 6.72 26.41
N ASN A 78 -16.98 5.53 27.03
CA ASN A 78 -18.25 4.95 27.53
C ASN A 78 -19.38 4.89 26.48
N GLU A 79 -19.12 5.34 25.26
CA GLU A 79 -20.00 5.19 24.12
C GLU A 79 -19.82 3.76 23.62
N HIS A 80 -20.87 2.95 23.76
CA HIS A 80 -20.93 1.64 23.14
C HIS A 80 -21.11 1.88 21.64
N THR A 81 -20.02 2.25 20.96
CA THR A 81 -19.95 2.17 19.51
C THR A 81 -19.67 0.73 19.16
N ASP A 82 -20.53 0.12 18.34
CA ASP A 82 -20.29 -1.21 17.76
C ASP A 82 -19.22 -1.11 16.66
N GLU A 83 -18.07 -0.50 16.97
CA GLU A 83 -16.97 -0.31 16.04
C GLU A 83 -16.10 -1.56 16.01
N THR A 84 -15.88 -2.09 14.81
CA THR A 84 -15.10 -3.29 14.55
C THR A 84 -14.03 -2.99 13.51
N ILE A 85 -12.80 -3.44 13.78
CA ILE A 85 -11.69 -3.37 12.83
C ILE A 85 -11.87 -4.48 11.80
N ASP A 86 -12.14 -4.08 10.55
CA ASP A 86 -12.25 -4.98 9.41
C ASP A 86 -10.88 -5.45 8.93
N SER A 87 -9.95 -4.51 8.74
CA SER A 87 -8.59 -4.82 8.30
C SER A 87 -7.55 -3.84 8.85
N VAL A 88 -6.32 -4.33 8.95
CA VAL A 88 -5.12 -3.56 9.30
C VAL A 88 -4.08 -3.90 8.23
N GLN A 89 -3.56 -2.90 7.53
CA GLN A 89 -2.65 -3.10 6.41
C GLN A 89 -1.49 -2.11 6.47
N PHE A 90 -0.26 -2.63 6.41
CA PHE A 90 0.94 -1.81 6.27
C PHE A 90 1.28 -1.65 4.80
N MET A 91 1.32 -0.42 4.31
CA MET A 91 1.54 -0.10 2.90
C MET A 91 2.25 1.25 2.77
N THR A 92 2.63 1.63 1.54
CA THR A 92 3.20 2.97 1.34
C THR A 92 2.12 4.06 1.43
N SER A 93 2.52 5.28 1.77
CA SER A 93 1.63 6.44 1.81
C SER A 93 0.92 6.67 0.46
N ALA A 94 1.60 6.43 -0.66
CA ALA A 94 1.00 6.48 -2.00
C ALA A 94 -0.09 5.42 -2.20
N GLN A 95 0.13 4.19 -1.73
CA GLN A 95 -0.87 3.11 -1.79
C GLN A 95 -2.10 3.45 -0.93
N ALA A 96 -1.90 3.98 0.27
CA ALA A 96 -2.99 4.41 1.14
C ALA A 96 -3.80 5.57 0.53
N CYS A 97 -3.14 6.54 -0.10
CA CYS A 97 -3.80 7.62 -0.83
C CYS A 97 -4.73 7.09 -1.93
N LEU A 98 -4.28 6.10 -2.70
CA LEU A 98 -5.11 5.46 -3.72
C LEU A 98 -6.26 4.65 -3.11
N ALA A 99 -6.01 3.92 -2.02
CA ALA A 99 -7.04 3.15 -1.31
C ALA A 99 -8.14 4.04 -0.72
N LEU A 100 -7.82 5.30 -0.39
CA LEU A 100 -8.73 6.30 0.15
C LEU A 100 -9.24 7.29 -0.89
N ASN A 101 -9.42 6.87 -2.15
CA ASN A 101 -9.97 7.73 -3.21
C ASN A 101 -9.25 9.09 -3.35
N ALA A 102 -7.91 9.07 -3.36
CA ALA A 102 -7.04 10.24 -3.47
C ALA A 102 -6.97 11.16 -2.24
N VAL A 103 -7.30 10.65 -1.04
CA VAL A 103 -7.05 11.39 0.20
C VAL A 103 -5.54 11.46 0.45
N HIS A 104 -5.01 12.67 0.48
CA HIS A 104 -3.60 12.92 0.71
C HIS A 104 -3.24 12.67 2.18
N ILE A 105 -2.36 11.69 2.43
CA ILE A 105 -2.00 11.23 3.79
C ILE A 105 -1.08 12.20 4.53
N GLY A 106 -0.38 13.08 3.81
CA GLY A 106 0.48 14.08 4.42
C GLY A 106 1.88 13.59 4.81
N ASN A 107 2.29 12.44 4.29
CA ASN A 107 3.64 11.89 4.44
C ASN A 107 4.30 11.70 3.07
N LYS A 108 5.60 11.39 3.04
CA LYS A 108 6.30 11.08 1.78
C LYS A 108 5.63 9.88 1.10
N PRO A 109 5.49 9.85 -0.24
CA PRO A 109 4.85 8.74 -0.96
C PRO A 109 5.39 7.35 -0.62
N SER A 110 6.69 7.26 -0.31
CA SER A 110 7.38 6.02 0.06
C SER A 110 7.35 5.68 1.55
N ALA A 111 6.82 6.56 2.41
CA ALA A 111 6.73 6.29 3.85
C ALA A 111 5.76 5.13 4.09
N ILE A 112 6.08 4.25 5.04
CA ILE A 112 5.18 3.16 5.42
C ILE A 112 4.14 3.71 6.41
N VAL A 113 2.88 3.42 6.13
CA VAL A 113 1.74 3.77 6.96
C VAL A 113 0.91 2.53 7.25
N CYS A 114 0.15 2.58 8.33
CA CYS A 114 -0.84 1.57 8.68
C CYS A 114 -2.24 2.11 8.34
N LEU A 115 -2.89 1.52 7.34
CA LEU A 115 -4.27 1.78 7.00
C LEU A 115 -5.17 0.82 7.79
N VAL A 116 -6.14 1.38 8.51
CA VAL A 116 -7.08 0.62 9.34
C VAL A 116 -8.48 0.87 8.82
N HIS A 117 -9.18 -0.15 8.36
CA HIS A 117 -10.58 -0.04 8.00
C HIS A 117 -11.47 -0.42 9.18
N LEU A 118 -12.45 0.43 9.45
CA LEU A 118 -13.40 0.31 10.54
C LEU A 118 -14.80 0.22 9.96
N HIS A 119 -15.66 -0.58 10.56
CA HIS A 119 -17.09 -0.51 10.34
C HIS A 119 -17.84 -0.60 11.65
N GLY A 120 -19.03 -0.04 11.69
CA GLY A 120 -19.84 -0.08 12.90
C GLY A 120 -21.15 0.64 12.78
N ILE A 121 -21.73 0.97 13.92
CA ILE A 121 -22.95 1.75 14.04
C ILE A 121 -22.67 2.95 14.93
N TYR A 122 -22.93 4.17 14.44
CA TYR A 122 -22.87 5.36 15.26
C TYR A 122 -23.93 5.29 16.36
N PRO A 123 -23.65 5.85 17.55
CA PRO A 123 -24.64 5.88 18.61
C PRO A 123 -25.90 6.62 18.14
N PRO A 124 -27.09 6.27 18.66
CA PRO A 124 -28.36 6.87 18.23
C PRO A 124 -28.42 8.38 18.43
N SER A 125 -27.63 8.93 19.36
CA SER A 125 -27.43 10.38 19.54
C SER A 125 -26.84 11.08 18.31
N GLY A 126 -26.13 10.34 17.45
CA GLY A 126 -25.57 10.80 16.18
C GLY A 126 -26.42 10.45 14.95
N GLY A 127 -27.68 10.03 15.13
CA GLY A 127 -28.59 9.68 14.05
C GLY A 127 -28.64 8.19 13.70
N GLY A 128 -27.86 7.33 14.37
CA GLY A 128 -27.94 5.87 14.25
C GLY A 128 -27.75 5.38 12.82
N GLY A 129 -26.51 5.42 12.34
CA GLY A 129 -26.15 5.00 10.98
C GLY A 129 -25.03 3.96 11.00
N LYS A 130 -25.06 3.03 10.04
CA LYS A 130 -23.88 2.19 9.76
C LYS A 130 -22.81 3.06 9.11
N PHE A 131 -21.57 2.86 9.49
CA PHE A 131 -20.43 3.54 8.88
C PHE A 131 -19.38 2.54 8.40
N THR A 132 -18.59 3.01 7.43
CA THR A 132 -17.36 2.37 6.98
C THR A 132 -16.35 3.49 6.79
N GLU A 133 -15.31 3.48 7.61
CA GLU A 133 -14.33 4.56 7.70
C GLU A 133 -12.92 3.96 7.71
N ALA A 134 -11.92 4.80 7.57
CA ALA A 134 -10.54 4.38 7.77
C ALA A 134 -9.75 5.39 8.56
N ASP A 135 -8.80 4.89 9.33
CA ASP A 135 -7.78 5.70 9.96
C ASP A 135 -6.42 5.34 9.37
N VAL A 136 -5.52 6.31 9.34
CA VAL A 136 -4.16 6.12 8.85
C VAL A 136 -3.17 6.53 9.92
N PHE A 137 -2.24 5.64 10.24
CA PHE A 137 -1.18 5.87 11.20
C PHE A 137 0.17 5.85 10.49
N ASP A 138 1.09 6.72 10.91
CA ASP A 138 2.49 6.63 10.53
C ASP A 138 3.08 5.36 11.17
N ALA A 139 3.57 4.42 10.36
CA ALA A 139 4.01 3.12 10.86
C ALA A 139 5.28 3.22 11.73
N HIS A 140 6.07 4.29 11.60
CA HIS A 140 7.31 4.48 12.34
C HIS A 140 7.09 5.20 13.68
N THR A 141 6.18 6.17 13.74
CA THR A 141 5.95 6.95 14.98
C THR A 141 4.75 6.45 15.79
N GLY A 142 3.79 5.77 15.15
CA GLY A 142 2.50 5.43 15.76
C GLY A 142 1.54 6.60 15.86
N ASN A 143 1.87 7.75 15.25
CA ASN A 143 0.98 8.90 15.20
C ASN A 143 -0.13 8.69 14.16
N MET A 144 -1.34 9.11 14.50
CA MET A 144 -2.47 9.14 13.58
C MET A 144 -2.35 10.34 12.65
N LEU A 145 -2.32 10.08 11.34
CA LEU A 145 -2.17 11.07 10.27
C LEU A 145 -3.53 11.50 9.71
N VAL A 146 -4.46 10.55 9.56
CA VAL A 146 -5.81 10.79 9.04
C VAL A 146 -6.80 10.09 9.95
N PHE A 147 -7.81 10.82 10.39
CA PHE A 147 -8.92 10.32 11.20
C PHE A 147 -10.19 10.37 10.39
N ARG A 148 -10.80 9.20 10.14
CA ARG A 148 -12.13 9.03 9.54
C ARG A 148 -12.42 9.99 8.38
N PRO A 149 -11.66 9.93 7.27
CA PRO A 149 -12.05 10.66 6.08
C PRO A 149 -13.38 10.06 5.60
N ASN A 150 -14.38 10.90 5.37
CA ASN A 150 -15.60 10.45 4.70
C ASN A 150 -15.23 10.05 3.26
N TYR A 151 -15.58 8.84 2.84
CA TYR A 151 -15.42 8.40 1.45
C TYR A 151 -16.59 7.57 0.96
#